data_AF-A0AAD3CTI8-F1
#
_entry.id   AF-A0AAD3CTI8-F1
#
_cell.length_a   1.000
_cell.length_b   1.000
_cell.length_c   1.000
_cell.angle_alpha   90.00
_cell.angle_beta   90.00
_cell.angle_gamma   90.00
#
_symmetry.space_group_name_H-M   'P 1'
#
loop_
_entity.id
_entity.type
_entity.pdbx_description
1 polymer ?
#
loop_
_entity_poly.entity_id
_entity_poly.type
_entity_poly.pdbx_seq_one_letter_code
_entity_poly.pdbx_strand_id
1 'polypeptide(L)'
;MVSSTSANTRMASNASKHSLPIHSWMNYSFLGFLFVGLLISSGIQHVKNIRTAGTSKEVENFYPHNYNLWKPVHHHSDINVYESFENKNSTRPLYHFEYDTNIPLEAFIDVLDHPNQSMEWMAWIKDYKYVGVRKSELDTLDILKTPVNAQMILHPLIHTHEREFLTKIEATMYTAKLENHEEVTTVKFDYTNLNSVSEIKNAFTKQCKDCIRGNLNMLLTLITFDEGESTKLIMDLDMDLQSSDHVPTFVDNSMILKWGETSLHKLVKRCRDNYKLKNMVDVKGGLFNLLQPVKH
;
A
#
# COMPACT_ATOMS: atom_id res chain seq x y z
N MET A 1 -62.95 -41.81 -30.18
CA MET A 1 -63.46 -41.47 -28.82
C MET A 1 -63.05 -40.02 -28.59
N VAL A 2 -63.85 -38.98 -28.92
CA VAL A 2 -65.13 -38.51 -28.31
C VAL A 2 -64.97 -38.49 -26.78
N SER A 3 -65.03 -37.40 -26.01
CA SER A 3 -65.78 -36.13 -26.03
C SER A 3 -64.93 -35.05 -25.29
N SER A 4 -64.86 -33.76 -25.68
CA SER A 4 -65.77 -32.63 -25.34
C SER A 4 -66.19 -32.60 -23.85
N THR A 5 -66.36 -31.50 -23.09
CA THR A 5 -66.46 -30.04 -23.27
C THR A 5 -66.81 -29.50 -21.88
N SER A 6 -66.39 -28.29 -21.49
CA SER A 6 -67.31 -27.27 -20.92
C SER A 6 -66.60 -25.94 -20.68
N ALA A 7 -66.99 -24.95 -21.49
CA ALA A 7 -66.84 -23.54 -21.20
C ALA A 7 -67.92 -23.10 -20.20
N ASN A 8 -67.66 -22.04 -19.42
CA ASN A 8 -68.71 -21.08 -19.12
C ASN A 8 -68.15 -19.69 -18.79
N THR A 9 -68.82 -18.70 -19.36
CA THR A 9 -68.53 -17.27 -19.42
C THR A 9 -69.52 -16.52 -18.52
N ARG A 10 -69.10 -15.40 -17.90
CA ARG A 10 -69.91 -14.21 -17.50
C ARG A 10 -68.90 -13.13 -17.00
N MET A 11 -68.69 -11.99 -17.67
CA MET A 11 -69.50 -10.73 -17.72
C MET A 11 -69.95 -10.25 -16.32
N ALA A 12 -69.83 -8.98 -15.88
CA ALA A 12 -69.58 -7.69 -16.53
C ALA A 12 -69.22 -6.58 -15.48
N SER A 13 -68.67 -5.47 -16.01
CA SER A 13 -68.93 -4.05 -15.66
C SER A 13 -68.73 -3.52 -14.22
N ASN A 14 -67.84 -2.55 -14.03
CA ASN A 14 -68.22 -1.12 -14.00
C ASN A 14 -67.01 -0.18 -13.80
N ALA A 15 -67.10 0.97 -14.47
CA ALA A 15 -66.16 2.07 -14.44
C ALA A 15 -66.75 3.27 -13.67
N SER A 16 -65.93 3.98 -12.90
CA SER A 16 -66.06 5.42 -12.57
C SER A 16 -64.73 5.85 -11.91
N LYS A 17 -63.83 6.62 -12.52
CA LYS A 17 -63.81 8.07 -12.85
C LYS A 17 -63.97 9.03 -11.65
N HIS A 18 -62.98 9.95 -11.58
CA HIS A 18 -62.85 11.19 -10.78
C HIS A 18 -62.48 11.00 -9.29
N SER A 19 -61.60 11.76 -8.64
CA SER A 19 -60.79 12.95 -8.98
C SER A 19 -59.90 13.27 -7.75
N LEU A 20 -58.70 13.83 -7.98
CA LEU A 20 -57.84 14.52 -6.98
C LEU A 20 -58.58 15.75 -6.36
N PRO A 21 -58.25 16.20 -5.14
CA PRO A 21 -57.12 17.14 -4.91
C PRO A 21 -56.24 16.76 -3.70
N ILE A 22 -54.91 16.87 -3.78
CA ILE A 22 -54.06 18.04 -3.46
C ILE A 22 -54.02 18.40 -1.96
N HIS A 23 -52.78 18.51 -1.48
CA HIS A 23 -52.27 18.96 -0.18
C HIS A 23 -52.50 18.03 1.00
N SER A 24 -51.45 17.29 1.39
CA SER A 24 -50.77 17.57 2.66
C SER A 24 -49.43 16.79 2.74
N TRP A 25 -48.35 17.49 3.14
CA TRP A 25 -47.10 16.97 3.74
C TRP A 25 -45.95 16.60 2.79
N MET A 26 -45.46 17.63 2.10
CA MET A 26 -44.02 17.89 2.02
C MET A 26 -43.51 18.15 3.44
N ASN A 27 -42.58 17.33 3.95
CA ASN A 27 -41.57 17.71 4.98
C ASN A 27 -40.61 16.56 5.34
N TYR A 28 -40.03 15.87 4.34
CA TYR A 28 -38.90 14.95 4.59
C TYR A 28 -37.75 15.07 3.58
N SER A 29 -37.63 16.21 2.89
CA SER A 29 -36.53 16.46 1.94
C SER A 29 -35.61 17.61 2.34
N PHE A 30 -35.80 18.22 3.53
CA PHE A 30 -34.96 19.32 4.01
C PHE A 30 -34.02 18.94 5.17
N LEU A 31 -34.17 17.74 5.75
CA LEU A 31 -33.25 17.25 6.80
C LEU A 31 -32.05 16.44 6.24
N GLY A 32 -32.12 16.00 4.98
CA GLY A 32 -31.05 15.22 4.35
C GLY A 32 -29.86 16.05 3.84
N PHE A 33 -30.05 17.36 3.63
CA PHE A 33 -29.00 18.25 3.10
C PHE A 33 -28.17 18.96 4.18
N LEU A 34 -28.60 18.91 5.45
CA LEU A 34 -27.85 19.51 6.56
C LEU A 34 -26.83 18.54 7.20
N PHE A 35 -26.94 17.22 6.95
CA PHE A 35 -25.95 16.24 7.41
C PHE A 35 -24.82 15.97 6.41
N VAL A 36 -25.01 16.25 5.12
CA VAL A 36 -23.95 16.11 4.11
C VAL A 36 -23.08 17.38 4.03
N GLY A 37 -23.64 18.55 4.36
CA GLY A 37 -22.88 19.82 4.41
C GLY A 37 -21.99 20.01 5.64
N LEU A 38 -22.21 19.24 6.72
CA LEU A 38 -21.44 19.34 7.98
C LEU A 38 -20.32 18.29 8.12
N LEU A 39 -20.20 17.37 7.15
CA LEU A 39 -19.09 16.41 7.09
C LEU A 39 -17.97 16.81 6.10
N ILE A 40 -18.16 17.89 5.33
CA ILE A 40 -17.15 18.39 4.38
C ILE A 40 -16.34 19.56 4.97
N SER A 41 -16.76 20.14 6.12
CA SER A 41 -16.06 21.28 6.73
C SER A 41 -15.23 20.95 7.99
N SER A 42 -14.97 19.67 8.29
CA SER A 42 -14.23 19.26 9.50
C SER A 42 -13.08 18.26 9.25
N GLY A 43 -12.75 17.97 7.99
CA GLY A 43 -11.78 16.92 7.65
C GLY A 43 -10.38 17.35 7.21
N ILE A 44 -10.13 18.63 6.96
CA ILE A 44 -8.81 19.09 6.44
C ILE A 44 -8.37 20.35 7.18
N GLN A 45 -8.05 20.20 8.46
CA GLN A 45 -7.14 21.08 9.19
C GLN A 45 -6.86 20.47 10.56
N HIS A 46 -5.93 19.52 10.61
CA HIS A 46 -4.98 19.35 11.71
C HIS A 46 -3.99 18.21 11.41
N VAL A 47 -3.07 18.43 10.47
CA VAL A 47 -1.75 17.81 10.54
C VAL A 47 -0.96 18.59 11.59
N LYS A 48 -1.23 18.34 12.88
CA LYS A 48 -0.40 18.80 14.00
C LYS A 48 -0.40 17.72 15.08
N ASN A 49 0.46 16.73 14.86
CA ASN A 49 1.31 16.13 15.89
C ASN A 49 2.33 15.24 15.18
N ILE A 50 3.24 15.89 14.44
CA ILE A 50 4.48 15.27 14.01
C ILE A 50 5.38 15.28 15.25
N ARG A 51 5.72 14.10 15.79
CA ARG A 51 6.86 14.00 16.70
C ARG A 51 8.10 14.36 15.90
N THR A 52 8.54 15.61 16.00
CA THR A 52 9.93 15.97 15.71
C THR A 52 10.79 15.31 16.79
N ALA A 53 11.20 14.07 16.54
CA ALA A 53 12.31 13.49 17.28
C ALA A 53 13.57 14.30 16.96
N GLY A 54 14.34 14.59 18.00
CA GLY A 54 15.34 15.63 18.04
C GLY A 54 16.50 15.49 17.07
N THR A 55 17.25 16.58 17.04
CA THR A 55 18.52 16.79 16.36
C THR A 55 19.51 15.62 16.47
N SER A 56 19.86 15.08 15.31
CA SER A 56 21.17 14.54 14.90
C SER A 56 21.97 13.75 15.96
N LYS A 57 21.80 12.44 15.95
CA LYS A 57 22.83 11.37 16.00
C LYS A 57 22.08 10.08 16.36
N GLU A 58 22.46 8.98 15.72
CA GLU A 58 21.82 7.65 15.80
C GLU A 58 20.65 7.44 14.84
N VAL A 59 20.96 7.51 13.54
CA VAL A 59 20.40 6.54 12.60
C VAL A 59 21.50 5.49 12.43
N GLU A 60 21.51 4.46 13.26
CA GLU A 60 22.28 3.25 12.95
C GLU A 60 21.62 2.62 11.73
N ASN A 61 22.31 2.68 10.58
CA ASN A 61 21.78 2.19 9.31
C ASN A 61 22.07 0.70 9.17
N PHE A 62 21.08 -0.04 8.66
CA PHE A 62 21.13 -1.48 8.39
C PHE A 62 22.21 -1.89 7.38
N TYR A 63 22.80 -0.93 6.64
CA TYR A 63 23.82 -1.17 5.62
C TYR A 63 24.98 -0.17 5.73
N PRO A 64 26.19 -0.57 5.29
CA PRO A 64 27.33 0.34 5.29
C PRO A 64 27.05 1.52 4.36
N HIS A 65 27.01 2.73 4.91
CA HIS A 65 27.03 4.00 4.15
C HIS A 65 28.28 4.21 3.30
N ASN A 66 29.12 3.19 3.18
CA ASN A 66 30.28 3.23 2.32
C ASN A 66 29.84 2.83 0.91
N TYR A 67 29.39 3.81 0.12
CA TYR A 67 29.06 3.67 -1.30
C TYR A 67 30.13 2.89 -2.09
N ASN A 68 31.39 2.89 -1.63
CA ASN A 68 32.50 2.15 -2.22
C ASN A 68 32.36 0.61 -2.14
N LEU A 69 31.43 0.08 -1.34
CA LEU A 69 31.17 -1.36 -1.24
C LEU A 69 30.10 -1.84 -2.22
N TRP A 70 29.27 -0.93 -2.74
CA TRP A 70 28.21 -1.24 -3.69
C TRP A 70 28.76 -1.26 -5.10
N LYS A 71 28.58 -2.38 -5.80
CA LYS A 71 28.99 -2.55 -7.19
C LYS A 71 27.76 -2.43 -8.08
N PRO A 72 27.77 -1.57 -9.11
CA PRO A 72 26.68 -1.54 -10.07
C PRO A 72 26.63 -2.88 -10.81
N VAL A 73 25.44 -3.47 -10.89
CA VAL A 73 25.24 -4.78 -11.53
C VAL A 73 24.22 -4.78 -12.63
N HIS A 74 23.21 -3.91 -12.51
CA HIS A 74 22.11 -3.92 -13.44
C HIS A 74 21.47 -2.53 -13.57
N HIS A 75 20.98 -2.24 -14.76
CA HIS A 75 20.13 -1.09 -15.02
C HIS A 75 18.92 -1.59 -15.80
N HIS A 76 17.73 -1.47 -15.22
CA HIS A 76 16.48 -1.91 -15.84
C HIS A 76 15.45 -0.80 -15.87
N SER A 77 15.19 -0.25 -17.07
CA SER A 77 14.31 0.90 -17.27
C SER A 77 14.75 2.11 -16.45
N ASP A 78 14.10 2.36 -15.32
CA ASP A 78 14.31 3.54 -14.46
C ASP A 78 15.00 3.15 -13.14
N ILE A 79 15.44 1.89 -13.01
CA ILE A 79 16.04 1.34 -11.79
C ILE A 79 17.53 1.11 -11.97
N ASN A 80 18.33 1.77 -11.14
CA ASN A 80 19.73 1.41 -10.93
C ASN A 80 19.83 0.36 -9.83
N VAL A 81 20.55 -0.73 -10.10
CA VAL A 81 20.74 -1.83 -9.14
C VAL A 81 22.22 -2.02 -8.85
N TYR A 82 22.52 -2.12 -7.57
CA TYR A 82 23.84 -2.36 -7.05
C TYR A 82 23.79 -3.58 -6.13
N GLU A 83 24.91 -4.29 -6.05
CA GLU A 83 25.05 -5.42 -5.12
C GLU A 83 26.24 -5.19 -4.19
N SER A 84 26.13 -5.72 -2.98
CA SER A 84 27.26 -5.85 -2.06
C SER A 84 27.20 -7.21 -1.36
N PHE A 85 28.32 -7.62 -0.77
CA PHE A 85 28.39 -8.86 0.00
C PHE A 85 28.88 -8.50 1.40
N GLU A 86 28.22 -9.02 2.43
CA GLU A 86 28.55 -8.76 3.84
C GLU A 86 30.02 -9.07 4.15
N ASN A 87 30.56 -10.12 3.53
CA ASN A 87 31.97 -10.48 3.58
C ASN A 87 32.39 -11.22 2.30
N LYS A 88 33.70 -11.42 2.12
CA LYS A 88 34.28 -12.05 0.91
C LYS A 88 33.81 -13.49 0.66
N ASN A 89 33.28 -14.18 1.67
CA ASN A 89 32.84 -15.57 1.59
C ASN A 89 31.31 -15.68 1.50
N SER A 90 30.57 -14.57 1.56
CA SER A 90 29.13 -14.61 1.39
C SER A 90 28.79 -14.97 -0.06
N THR A 91 27.93 -15.96 -0.24
CA THR A 91 27.34 -16.32 -1.54
C THR A 91 26.00 -15.61 -1.77
N ARG A 92 25.49 -14.93 -0.75
CA ARG A 92 24.23 -14.20 -0.75
C ARG A 92 24.51 -12.69 -0.87
N PRO A 93 24.14 -12.07 -2.00
CA PRO A 93 24.26 -10.63 -2.18
C PRO A 93 23.18 -9.88 -1.41
N LEU A 94 23.54 -8.68 -1.00
CA LEU A 94 22.65 -7.61 -0.60
C LEU A 94 22.39 -6.76 -1.83
N TYR A 95 21.16 -6.28 -2.02
CA TYR A 95 20.82 -5.45 -3.16
C TYR A 95 20.41 -4.05 -2.74
N HIS A 96 20.87 -3.05 -3.51
CA HIS A 96 20.48 -1.65 -3.38
C HIS A 96 19.84 -1.22 -4.70
N PHE A 97 18.61 -0.72 -4.63
CA PHE A 97 17.85 -0.26 -5.78
C PHE A 97 17.59 1.23 -5.66
N GLU A 98 17.83 2.00 -6.72
CA GLU A 98 17.46 3.40 -6.82
C GLU A 98 16.47 3.62 -7.97
N TYR A 99 15.37 4.32 -7.71
CA TYR A 99 14.34 4.66 -8.70
C TYR A 99 13.97 6.14 -8.54
N ASP A 100 14.20 6.94 -9.58
CA ASP A 100 13.76 8.34 -9.64
C ASP A 100 12.41 8.46 -10.39
N THR A 101 11.45 9.19 -9.82
CA THR A 101 10.12 9.36 -10.44
C THR A 101 9.49 10.71 -10.13
N ASN A 102 8.71 11.21 -11.09
CA ASN A 102 7.92 12.44 -10.97
C ASN A 102 6.57 12.25 -10.26
N ILE A 103 6.47 11.22 -9.42
CA ILE A 103 5.27 10.96 -8.63
C ILE A 103 5.49 11.63 -7.27
N PRO A 104 4.50 12.38 -6.75
CA PRO A 104 4.68 13.10 -5.52
C PRO A 104 4.75 12.17 -4.31
N LEU A 105 5.48 12.61 -3.28
CA LEU A 105 5.70 11.82 -2.06
C LEU A 105 4.37 11.38 -1.41
N GLU A 106 3.37 12.26 -1.41
CA GLU A 106 2.05 11.99 -0.84
C GLU A 106 1.39 10.75 -1.47
N ALA A 107 1.54 10.55 -2.78
CA ALA A 107 0.96 9.37 -3.45
C ALA A 107 1.61 8.06 -3.00
N PHE A 108 2.89 8.07 -2.60
CA PHE A 108 3.54 6.92 -1.99
C PHE A 108 3.06 6.70 -0.56
N ILE A 109 2.95 7.77 0.23
CA ILE A 109 2.44 7.71 1.59
C ILE A 109 1.01 7.14 1.59
N ASP A 110 0.14 7.60 0.69
CA ASP A 110 -1.22 7.07 0.54
C ASP A 110 -1.25 5.57 0.30
N VAL A 111 -0.34 5.04 -0.53
CA VAL A 111 -0.30 3.61 -0.85
C VAL A 111 0.31 2.79 0.30
N LEU A 112 1.39 3.28 0.89
CA LEU A 112 2.17 2.56 1.90
C LEU A 112 1.58 2.66 3.31
N ASP A 113 0.77 3.68 3.60
CA ASP A 113 0.01 3.76 4.84
C ASP A 113 -1.33 3.01 4.75
N HIS A 114 -1.87 2.84 3.54
CA HIS A 114 -3.15 2.17 3.35
C HIS A 114 -3.04 0.65 3.59
N PRO A 115 -3.70 0.07 4.59
CA PRO A 115 -3.48 -1.32 5.01
C PRO A 115 -3.82 -2.38 3.94
N ASN A 116 -4.81 -2.11 3.09
CA ASN A 116 -5.14 -3.00 1.97
C ASN A 116 -4.21 -2.85 0.75
N GLN A 117 -3.27 -1.91 0.73
CA GLN A 117 -2.44 -1.63 -0.46
C GLN A 117 -0.94 -1.70 -0.17
N SER A 118 -0.54 -1.47 1.07
CA SER A 118 0.85 -1.30 1.50
C SER A 118 1.70 -2.55 1.41
N MET A 119 1.12 -3.71 1.08
CA MET A 119 1.85 -4.95 0.78
C MET A 119 1.56 -5.51 -0.63
N GLU A 120 0.49 -5.06 -1.29
CA GLU A 120 0.08 -5.58 -2.62
C GLU A 120 1.08 -5.23 -3.72
N TRP A 121 1.92 -4.22 -3.49
CA TRP A 121 2.98 -3.83 -4.41
C TRP A 121 4.12 -4.86 -4.47
N MET A 122 4.27 -5.72 -3.46
CA MET A 122 5.32 -6.72 -3.44
C MET A 122 5.13 -7.75 -4.55
N ALA A 123 6.22 -8.09 -5.25
CA ALA A 123 6.21 -9.11 -6.27
C ALA A 123 5.89 -10.48 -5.64
N TRP A 124 5.18 -11.32 -6.41
CA TRP A 124 4.83 -12.70 -6.03
C TRP A 124 4.08 -12.87 -4.70
N ILE A 125 3.55 -11.79 -4.12
CA ILE A 125 2.69 -11.87 -2.95
C ILE A 125 1.44 -12.67 -3.32
N LYS A 126 1.20 -13.75 -2.59
CA LYS A 126 0.00 -14.59 -2.71
C LYS A 126 -1.03 -14.20 -1.65
N ASP A 127 -0.56 -13.98 -0.43
CA ASP A 127 -1.38 -13.61 0.71
C ASP A 127 -0.56 -12.79 1.70
N TYR A 128 -1.21 -11.93 2.47
CA TYR A 128 -0.60 -11.23 3.59
C TYR A 128 -1.64 -10.87 4.64
N LYS A 129 -1.18 -10.71 5.89
CA LYS A 129 -2.01 -10.23 6.98
C LYS A 129 -1.20 -9.47 8.02
N TYR A 130 -1.81 -8.44 8.59
CA TYR A 130 -1.32 -7.82 9.81
C TYR A 130 -1.74 -8.66 11.01
N VAL A 131 -0.80 -8.84 11.93
CA VAL A 131 -0.96 -9.73 13.05
C VAL A 131 -1.26 -8.92 14.31
N GLY A 132 -2.29 -9.35 15.03
CA GLY A 132 -2.86 -8.58 16.14
C GLY A 132 -3.88 -7.52 15.71
N VAL A 133 -4.12 -7.34 14.41
CA VAL A 133 -5.11 -6.40 13.88
C VAL A 133 -6.38 -7.16 13.49
N ARG A 134 -7.54 -6.78 14.04
CA ARG A 134 -8.82 -7.39 13.64
C ARG A 134 -9.24 -6.84 12.28
N LYS A 135 -9.99 -7.63 11.50
CA LYS A 135 -10.50 -7.19 10.20
C LYS A 135 -11.31 -5.88 10.28
N SER A 136 -12.04 -5.65 11.37
CA SER A 136 -12.80 -4.43 11.62
C SER A 136 -11.95 -3.21 11.96
N GLU A 137 -10.68 -3.40 12.31
CA GLU A 137 -9.74 -2.33 12.69
C GLU A 137 -8.78 -2.00 11.54
N LEU A 138 -8.84 -2.78 10.46
CA LEU A 138 -7.94 -2.67 9.33
C LEU A 138 -8.02 -1.28 8.68
N ASP A 139 -9.23 -0.73 8.51
CA ASP A 139 -9.41 0.60 7.88
C ASP A 139 -8.93 1.77 8.77
N THR A 140 -8.64 1.50 10.06
CA THR A 140 -8.15 2.50 11.03
C THR A 140 -6.68 2.32 11.36
N LEU A 141 -6.01 1.33 10.78
CA LEU A 141 -4.60 1.06 11.03
C LEU A 141 -3.74 2.12 10.33
N ASP A 142 -2.93 2.81 11.14
CA ASP A 142 -1.97 3.83 10.70
C ASP A 142 -0.56 3.23 10.83
N ILE A 143 -0.01 2.82 9.68
CA ILE A 143 1.29 2.14 9.57
C ILE A 143 2.41 3.14 9.80
N LEU A 144 2.20 4.41 9.44
CA LEU A 144 3.18 5.48 9.67
C LEU A 144 3.44 5.74 11.15
N LYS A 145 2.44 5.53 12.02
CA LYS A 145 2.55 5.83 13.46
C LYS A 145 2.79 4.61 14.33
N THR A 146 2.42 3.42 13.88
CA THR A 146 2.40 2.23 14.74
C THR A 146 3.23 1.12 14.11
N PRO A 147 4.22 0.56 14.83
CA PRO A 147 4.87 -0.67 14.42
C PRO A 147 3.85 -1.80 14.23
N VAL A 148 3.89 -2.47 13.09
CA VAL A 148 2.97 -3.57 12.77
C VAL A 148 3.73 -4.85 12.45
N ASN A 149 3.23 -5.97 12.96
CA ASN A 149 3.73 -7.28 12.55
C ASN A 149 2.92 -7.75 11.35
N ALA A 150 3.60 -8.22 10.30
CA ALA A 150 3.00 -8.74 9.10
C ALA A 150 3.49 -10.18 8.84
N GLN A 151 2.57 -11.03 8.39
CA GLN A 151 2.90 -12.30 7.75
C GLN A 151 2.64 -12.14 6.26
N MET A 152 3.63 -12.48 5.45
CA MET A 152 3.57 -12.48 3.99
C MET A 152 3.83 -13.88 3.46
N ILE A 153 3.01 -14.31 2.51
CA ILE A 153 3.19 -15.56 1.78
C ILE A 153 3.54 -15.21 0.33
N LEU A 154 4.75 -15.57 -0.09
CA LEU A 154 5.20 -15.42 -1.46
C LEU A 154 5.20 -16.76 -2.19
N HIS A 155 4.85 -16.73 -3.47
CA HIS A 155 4.90 -17.89 -4.35
C HIS A 155 5.81 -17.56 -5.54
N PRO A 156 7.13 -17.72 -5.39
CA PRO A 156 8.09 -17.16 -6.34
C PRO A 156 8.17 -17.94 -7.66
N LEU A 157 7.91 -19.25 -7.67
CA LEU A 157 7.79 -20.08 -8.87
C LEU A 157 6.69 -21.15 -8.70
N ILE A 158 5.97 -21.44 -9.79
CA ILE A 158 4.83 -22.38 -9.86
C ILE A 158 5.16 -23.81 -9.36
N HIS A 159 6.44 -24.17 -9.30
CA HIS A 159 6.92 -25.49 -8.88
C HIS A 159 7.76 -25.48 -7.60
N THR A 160 7.77 -24.36 -6.88
CA THR A 160 8.47 -24.24 -5.60
C THR A 160 7.46 -24.16 -4.46
N HIS A 161 7.86 -24.58 -3.27
CA HIS A 161 7.07 -24.34 -2.06
C HIS A 161 6.85 -22.84 -1.83
N GLU A 162 5.79 -22.50 -1.12
CA GLU A 162 5.53 -21.12 -0.73
C GLU A 162 6.53 -20.67 0.34
N ARG A 163 6.79 -19.36 0.37
CA ARG A 163 7.70 -18.75 1.34
C ARG A 163 6.95 -17.88 2.31
N GLU A 164 7.13 -18.15 3.59
CA GLU A 164 6.54 -17.36 4.66
C GLU A 164 7.56 -16.39 5.24
N PHE A 165 7.23 -15.11 5.21
CA PHE A 165 7.97 -14.03 5.83
C PHE A 165 7.17 -13.43 6.98
N LEU A 166 7.76 -13.43 8.18
CA LEU A 166 7.21 -12.82 9.38
C LEU A 166 8.07 -11.60 9.68
N THR A 167 7.52 -10.42 9.49
CA THR A 167 8.27 -9.17 9.52
C THR A 167 7.60 -8.17 10.45
N LYS A 168 8.40 -7.39 11.16
CA LYS A 168 7.96 -6.16 11.81
C LYS A 168 8.16 -5.01 10.83
N ILE A 169 7.16 -4.14 10.71
CA ILE A 169 7.21 -2.96 9.84
C ILE A 169 7.20 -1.73 10.75
N GLU A 170 8.20 -0.87 10.58
CA GLU A 170 8.31 0.40 11.30
C GLU A 170 8.53 1.54 10.31
N ALA A 171 7.74 2.60 10.45
CA ALA A 171 7.87 3.78 9.63
C ALA A 171 8.50 4.93 10.43
N THR A 172 9.36 5.70 9.78
CA THR A 172 9.88 6.97 10.31
C THR A 172 9.81 8.04 9.25
N MET A 173 9.44 9.26 9.64
CA MET A 173 9.39 10.41 8.75
C MET A 173 10.13 11.57 9.40
N TYR A 174 11.00 12.22 8.65
CA TYR A 174 11.69 13.43 9.08
C TYR A 174 11.82 14.43 7.94
N THR A 175 11.79 15.72 8.27
CA THR A 175 12.05 16.82 7.35
C THR A 175 13.23 17.62 7.87
N ALA A 176 14.23 17.84 7.02
CA ALA A 176 15.44 18.58 7.35
C ALA A 176 15.59 19.78 6.42
N LYS A 177 16.09 20.90 6.98
CA LYS A 177 16.52 22.06 6.20
C LYS A 177 18.00 21.93 5.88
N LEU A 178 18.33 21.97 4.60
CA LEU A 178 19.71 21.98 4.10
C LEU A 178 20.33 23.38 4.24
N GLU A 179 21.66 23.46 4.13
CA GLU A 179 22.42 24.72 4.22
C GLU A 179 22.02 25.75 3.15
N ASN A 180 21.53 25.27 2.00
CA ASN A 180 21.00 26.10 0.91
C ASN A 180 19.54 26.53 1.11
N HIS A 181 18.96 26.31 2.30
CA HIS A 181 17.55 26.56 2.64
C HIS A 181 16.51 25.66 1.96
N GLU A 182 16.92 24.64 1.21
CA GLU A 182 16.00 23.62 0.68
C GLU A 182 15.51 22.70 1.80
N GLU A 183 14.26 22.25 1.70
CA GLU A 183 13.68 21.26 2.62
C GLU A 183 13.73 19.88 1.98
N VAL A 184 14.28 18.91 2.71
CA VAL A 184 14.29 17.50 2.31
C VAL A 184 13.40 16.73 3.26
N THR A 185 12.39 16.09 2.72
CA THR A 185 11.57 15.14 3.49
C THR A 185 11.99 13.72 3.15
N THR A 186 12.22 12.92 4.17
CA THR A 186 12.55 11.51 4.06
C THR A 186 11.56 10.67 4.84
N VAL A 187 11.02 9.65 4.20
CA VAL A 187 10.16 8.63 4.83
C VAL A 187 10.85 7.28 4.67
N LYS A 188 11.01 6.55 5.77
CA LYS A 188 11.60 5.20 5.78
C LYS A 188 10.59 4.19 6.28
N PHE A 189 10.50 3.06 5.61
CA PHE A 189 9.79 1.86 6.06
C PHE A 189 10.81 0.73 6.23
N ASP A 190 11.07 0.35 7.47
CA ASP A 190 11.92 -0.77 7.85
C ASP A 190 11.06 -2.02 7.99
N TYR A 191 11.40 -3.06 7.24
CA TYR A 191 10.80 -4.39 7.30
C TYR A 191 11.85 -5.31 7.91
N THR A 192 11.75 -5.56 9.21
CA THR A 192 12.72 -6.35 9.96
C THR A 192 12.24 -7.79 10.11
N ASN A 193 13.08 -8.77 9.80
CA ASN A 193 12.76 -10.18 9.98
C ASN A 193 12.64 -10.56 11.46
N LEU A 194 11.57 -11.29 11.80
CA LEU A 194 11.40 -11.84 13.15
C LEU A 194 12.00 -13.24 13.23
N ASN A 195 13.10 -13.36 13.98
CA ASN A 195 13.89 -14.58 14.14
C ASN A 195 13.68 -15.29 15.49
N SER A 196 13.25 -14.55 16.52
CA SER A 196 13.14 -15.15 17.86
C SER A 196 11.88 -16.01 17.96
N VAL A 197 12.04 -17.25 18.42
CA VAL A 197 10.92 -18.18 18.68
C VAL A 197 9.92 -17.57 19.67
N SER A 198 10.37 -16.77 20.65
CA SER A 198 9.47 -16.11 21.60
C SER A 198 8.68 -14.98 20.94
N GLU A 199 9.32 -14.15 20.12
CA GLU A 199 8.67 -13.08 19.36
C GLU A 199 7.64 -13.65 18.39
N ILE A 200 8.02 -14.69 17.65
CA ILE A 200 7.15 -15.37 16.71
C ILE A 200 5.96 -15.99 17.44
N LYS A 201 6.15 -16.70 18.55
CA LYS A 201 5.03 -17.32 19.30
C LYS A 201 4.09 -16.28 19.89
N ASN A 202 4.63 -15.14 20.36
CA ASN A 202 3.84 -14.08 20.96
C ASN A 202 3.04 -13.31 19.92
N ALA A 203 3.64 -13.06 18.74
CA ALA A 203 2.98 -12.33 17.69
C ALA A 203 2.10 -13.24 16.80
N PHE A 204 2.56 -14.41 16.38
CA PHE A 204 1.94 -15.22 15.32
C PHE A 204 1.34 -16.54 15.85
N THR A 205 0.01 -16.56 16.00
CA THR A 205 -0.72 -17.74 16.49
C THR A 205 -1.06 -18.77 15.40
N LYS A 206 -0.96 -18.40 14.11
CA LYS A 206 -1.21 -19.28 12.96
C LYS A 206 -0.15 -19.10 11.88
N GLN A 207 0.76 -20.07 11.79
CA GLN A 207 1.77 -20.19 10.75
C GLN A 207 1.28 -21.05 9.58
N CYS A 208 1.80 -20.81 8.39
CA CYS A 208 1.57 -21.64 7.22
C CYS A 208 2.31 -22.98 7.38
N LYS A 209 1.56 -24.09 7.47
CA LYS A 209 2.13 -25.43 7.73
C LYS A 209 3.01 -25.97 6.60
N ASP A 210 2.72 -25.57 5.37
CA ASP A 210 3.37 -26.10 4.16
C ASP A 210 4.29 -25.07 3.48
N CYS A 211 4.55 -23.95 4.16
CA CYS A 211 5.45 -22.91 3.68
C CYS A 211 6.85 -23.09 4.28
N ILE A 212 7.87 -22.75 3.50
CA ILE A 212 9.25 -22.63 3.98
C ILE A 212 9.44 -21.22 4.54
N ARG A 213 9.97 -21.11 5.76
CA ARG A 213 10.25 -19.81 6.40
C ARG A 213 11.43 -19.16 5.70
N GLY A 214 11.24 -17.99 5.08
CA GLY A 214 12.32 -17.17 4.54
C GLY A 214 12.70 -16.03 5.49
N ASN A 215 13.82 -15.37 5.21
CA ASN A 215 14.25 -14.17 5.93
C ASN A 215 14.16 -12.95 5.03
N LEU A 216 13.56 -11.87 5.53
CA LEU A 216 13.46 -10.60 4.81
C LEU A 216 13.81 -9.46 5.74
N ASN A 217 14.93 -8.79 5.47
CA ASN A 217 15.20 -7.45 5.96
C ASN A 217 15.19 -6.49 4.77
N MET A 218 14.37 -5.45 4.82
CA MET A 218 14.26 -4.49 3.74
C MET A 218 14.07 -3.09 4.30
N LEU A 219 14.79 -2.12 3.75
CA LEU A 219 14.61 -0.71 4.06
C LEU A 219 14.16 0.01 2.79
N LEU A 220 12.92 0.49 2.78
CA LEU A 220 12.41 1.36 1.72
C LEU A 220 12.48 2.82 2.20
N THR A 221 13.27 3.63 1.51
CA THR A 221 13.44 5.06 1.76
C THR A 221 12.86 5.87 0.61
N LEU A 222 12.02 6.84 0.92
CA LEU A 222 11.45 7.82 0.01
C LEU A 222 12.05 9.18 0.33
N ILE A 223 12.56 9.88 -0.67
CA ILE A 223 13.21 11.18 -0.50
C ILE A 223 12.61 12.17 -1.50
N THR A 224 12.25 13.37 -1.04
CA THR A 224 11.86 14.49 -1.89
C THR A 224 12.63 15.74 -1.50
N PHE A 225 12.94 16.57 -2.50
CA PHE A 225 13.71 17.82 -2.38
C PHE A 225 12.90 19.04 -2.85
N ASP A 226 11.74 18.82 -3.46
CA ASP A 226 10.97 19.79 -4.25
C ASP A 226 9.55 19.94 -3.71
N GLU A 227 9.42 20.15 -2.40
CA GLU A 227 8.13 20.24 -1.70
C GLU A 227 7.23 19.01 -1.89
N GLY A 228 7.79 17.88 -2.33
CA GLY A 228 7.05 16.65 -2.57
C GLY A 228 6.61 16.42 -4.01
N GLU A 229 7.01 17.23 -4.99
CA GLU A 229 6.60 17.07 -6.40
C GLU A 229 7.18 15.82 -7.06
N SER A 230 8.43 15.47 -6.73
CA SER A 230 9.10 14.25 -7.17
C SER A 230 9.64 13.45 -6.00
N THR A 231 9.81 12.15 -6.23
CA THR A 231 10.28 11.21 -5.20
C THR A 231 11.40 10.34 -5.77
N LYS A 232 12.53 10.32 -5.05
CA LYS A 232 13.53 9.26 -5.19
C LYS A 232 13.20 8.13 -4.23
N LEU A 233 13.10 6.92 -4.76
CA LEU A 233 12.97 5.69 -3.98
C LEU A 233 14.33 5.02 -3.89
N ILE A 234 14.67 4.58 -2.69
CA ILE A 234 15.83 3.74 -2.41
C ILE A 234 15.31 2.51 -1.67
N MET A 235 15.67 1.32 -2.13
CA MET A 235 15.35 0.08 -1.45
C MET A 235 16.62 -0.72 -1.21
N ASP A 236 16.96 -0.93 0.06
CA ASP A 236 17.98 -1.88 0.47
C ASP A 236 17.34 -3.21 0.85
N LEU A 237 17.84 -4.31 0.29
CA LEU A 237 17.22 -5.63 0.38
C LEU A 237 18.24 -6.70 0.79
N ASP A 238 17.95 -7.35 1.92
CA ASP A 238 18.54 -8.61 2.36
C ASP A 238 17.43 -9.65 2.44
N MET A 239 17.35 -10.51 1.44
CA MET A 239 16.36 -11.58 1.38
C MET A 239 17.06 -12.93 1.27
N ASP A 240 16.55 -13.90 2.00
CA ASP A 240 16.92 -15.30 1.87
C ASP A 240 15.65 -16.12 1.76
N LEU A 241 15.46 -16.74 0.59
CA LEU A 241 14.31 -17.58 0.34
C LEU A 241 14.40 -18.91 1.09
N GLN A 242 15.53 -19.26 1.71
CA GLN A 242 15.76 -20.58 2.33
C GLN A 242 15.44 -21.70 1.33
N SER A 243 15.91 -21.51 0.10
CA SER A 243 15.67 -22.44 -0.99
C SER A 243 16.31 -23.80 -0.69
N SER A 244 15.63 -24.88 -1.05
CA SER A 244 16.12 -26.24 -0.81
C SER A 244 17.42 -26.50 -1.58
N ASP A 245 18.17 -27.53 -1.18
CA ASP A 245 19.44 -27.97 -1.80
C ASP A 245 19.37 -28.20 -3.33
N HIS A 246 18.16 -28.22 -3.90
CA HIS A 246 17.91 -28.41 -5.33
C HIS A 246 17.85 -27.12 -6.14
N VAL A 247 17.79 -25.94 -5.51
CA VAL A 247 17.81 -24.66 -6.23
C VAL A 247 19.24 -24.10 -6.20
N PRO A 248 19.91 -23.97 -7.37
CA PRO A 248 21.24 -23.38 -7.40
C PRO A 248 21.23 -21.94 -6.87
N THR A 249 22.25 -21.55 -6.09
CA THR A 249 22.35 -20.21 -5.49
C THR A 249 22.21 -19.07 -6.49
N PHE A 250 22.73 -19.23 -7.72
CA PHE A 250 22.60 -18.20 -8.76
C PHE A 250 21.14 -17.98 -9.19
N VAL A 251 20.30 -19.03 -9.16
CA VAL A 251 18.87 -18.92 -9.45
C VAL A 251 18.18 -18.16 -8.34
N ASP A 252 18.48 -18.48 -7.08
CA ASP A 252 17.92 -17.80 -5.91
C ASP A 252 18.26 -16.31 -5.90
N ASN A 253 19.53 -15.96 -6.12
CA ASN A 253 20.00 -14.57 -6.21
C ASN A 253 19.31 -13.83 -7.37
N SER A 254 19.17 -14.46 -8.54
CA SER A 254 18.48 -13.87 -9.69
C SER A 254 16.99 -13.63 -9.40
N MET A 255 16.36 -14.53 -8.66
CA MET A 255 14.97 -14.37 -8.24
C MET A 255 14.81 -13.21 -7.26
N ILE A 256 15.69 -13.07 -6.28
CA ILE A 256 15.66 -11.95 -5.32
C ILE A 256 15.87 -10.61 -6.03
N LEU A 257 16.84 -10.53 -6.95
CA LEU A 257 17.04 -9.33 -7.76
C LEU A 257 15.76 -9.00 -8.54
N LYS A 258 15.17 -10.00 -9.22
CA LYS A 258 13.96 -9.76 -10.02
C LYS A 258 12.75 -9.38 -9.17
N TRP A 259 12.65 -9.95 -7.97
CA TRP A 259 11.63 -9.60 -7.00
C TRP A 259 11.71 -8.12 -6.64
N GLY A 260 12.91 -7.61 -6.33
CA GLY A 260 13.11 -6.20 -5.96
C GLY A 260 12.68 -5.24 -7.08
N GLU A 261 13.16 -5.47 -8.30
CA GLU A 261 12.78 -4.67 -9.47
C GLU A 261 11.27 -4.67 -9.74
N THR A 262 10.66 -5.86 -9.66
CA THR A 262 9.25 -6.04 -9.97
C THR A 262 8.38 -5.36 -8.90
N SER A 263 8.79 -5.45 -7.63
CA SER A 263 8.11 -4.80 -6.52
C SER A 263 8.13 -3.27 -6.68
N LEU A 264 9.30 -2.67 -6.96
CA LEU A 264 9.39 -1.22 -7.14
C LEU A 264 8.56 -0.71 -8.33
N HIS A 265 8.61 -1.38 -9.48
CA HIS A 265 7.76 -1.03 -10.62
C HIS A 265 6.26 -1.13 -10.29
N LYS A 266 5.85 -2.15 -9.55
CA LYS A 266 4.46 -2.29 -9.08
C LYS A 266 4.06 -1.17 -8.14
N LEU A 267 4.92 -0.78 -7.20
CA LEU A 267 4.68 0.32 -6.27
C LEU A 267 4.48 1.63 -7.04
N VAL A 268 5.45 2.01 -7.88
CA VAL A 268 5.39 3.21 -8.71
C VAL A 268 4.12 3.22 -9.58
N LYS A 269 3.80 2.09 -10.22
CA LYS A 269 2.56 1.96 -11.00
C LYS A 269 1.31 2.18 -10.15
N ARG A 270 1.22 1.56 -8.97
CA ARG A 270 0.08 1.72 -8.06
C ARG A 270 -0.08 3.17 -7.61
N CYS A 271 1.00 3.84 -7.22
CA CYS A 271 0.98 5.25 -6.84
C CYS A 271 0.51 6.13 -8.01
N ARG A 272 0.99 5.86 -9.22
CA ARG A 272 0.57 6.57 -10.43
C ARG A 272 -0.93 6.41 -10.71
N ASP A 273 -1.45 5.18 -10.57
CA ASP A 273 -2.86 4.88 -10.81
C ASP A 273 -3.74 5.57 -9.77
N ASN A 274 -3.37 5.53 -8.49
CA ASN A 274 -4.09 6.21 -7.42
C ASN A 274 -4.05 7.75 -7.54
N TYR A 275 -2.89 8.31 -7.88
CA TYR A 275 -2.70 9.74 -8.06
C TYR A 275 -3.55 10.30 -9.21
N LYS A 276 -3.57 9.59 -10.35
CA LYS A 276 -4.43 9.97 -11.50
C LYS A 276 -5.91 9.93 -11.16
N LEU A 277 -6.34 8.94 -10.36
CA LEU A 277 -7.73 8.82 -9.94
C LEU A 277 -8.14 9.99 -9.03
N LYS A 278 -7.31 10.38 -8.04
CA LYS A 278 -7.57 11.54 -7.18
C LYS A 278 -7.75 12.82 -8.00
N ASN A 279 -6.80 13.11 -8.91
CA ASN A 279 -6.88 14.28 -9.78
C ASN A 279 -8.12 14.30 -10.68
N MET A 280 -8.58 13.14 -11.17
CA MET A 280 -9.82 13.05 -11.95
C MET A 280 -11.08 13.30 -11.11
N VAL A 281 -11.11 12.86 -9.86
CA VAL A 281 -12.24 13.09 -8.94
C VAL A 281 -12.32 14.57 -8.57
N ASP A 282 -11.19 15.21 -8.28
CA ASP A 282 -11.14 16.64 -7.95
C ASP A 282 -11.56 17.53 -9.13
N VAL A 283 -11.14 17.18 -10.35
CA VAL A 283 -11.58 17.89 -11.57
C VAL A 283 -13.09 17.76 -11.77
N LYS A 284 -13.66 16.56 -11.54
CA LYS A 284 -15.11 16.36 -11.63
C LYS A 284 -15.85 17.12 -10.52
N GLY A 285 -15.36 17.11 -9.28
CA GLY A 285 -15.92 17.88 -8.17
C GLY A 285 -15.92 19.39 -8.43
N GLY A 286 -14.82 19.92 -8.99
CA GLY A 286 -14.71 21.31 -9.41
C GLY A 286 -15.67 21.69 -10.55
N LEU A 287 -15.81 20.82 -11.56
CA LEU A 287 -16.77 21.00 -12.66
C LEU A 287 -18.22 20.96 -12.19
N PHE A 288 -18.57 20.07 -11.24
CA PHE A 288 -19.92 20.02 -10.67
C PHE A 288 -20.25 21.28 -9.87
N ASN A 289 -19.29 21.90 -9.18
CA ASN A 289 -19.48 23.17 -8.48
C ASN A 289 -19.60 24.37 -9.43
N LEU A 290 -18.98 24.32 -10.62
CA LEU A 290 -19.12 25.33 -11.67
C LEU A 290 -20.46 25.25 -12.43
N LEU A 291 -21.12 24.08 -12.43
CA LEU A 291 -22.39 23.85 -13.11
C LEU A 291 -23.62 24.02 -12.21
N GLN A 292 -23.45 24.37 -10.93
CA GLN A 292 -24.59 24.74 -10.09
C GLN A 292 -25.13 26.11 -10.51
N PRO A 293 -26.43 26.24 -10.83
CA PRO A 293 -27.00 27.52 -11.21
C PRO A 293 -26.91 28.48 -10.03
N VAL A 294 -26.25 29.62 -10.24
CA VAL A 294 -26.26 30.76 -9.32
C VAL A 294 -27.72 31.13 -9.09
N LYS A 295 -28.25 30.78 -7.92
CA LYS A 295 -29.56 31.26 -7.49
C LYS A 295 -29.41 32.73 -7.14
N HIS A 296 -29.84 33.59 -8.07
CA HIS A 296 -30.11 35.01 -7.81
C HIS A 296 -31.43 35.17 -7.08
#